data_AF-A0A2D4S6D4-F1
#
_entry.id   AF-A0A2D4S6D4-F1
#
_cell.length_a   1.000
_cell.length_b   1.000
_cell.length_c   1.000
_cell.angle_alpha   90.00
_cell.angle_beta   90.00
_cell.angle_gamma   90.00
#
_symmetry.space_group_name_H-M   'P 1'
#
loop_
_entity.id
_entity.type
_entity.pdbx_description
1 polymer ?
#
loop_
_entity_poly.entity_id
_entity_poly.type
_entity_poly.pdbx_seq_one_letter_code
_entity_poly.pdbx_strand_id
1 'polypeptide(L)' 'MEFIGSAEEGVLRSIASRQKLRSQMDNEIEAFLQKGGSINEIEPNVMADPPRKPTSNYGSRPI' A
#
# COMPACT_ATOMS: atom_id res chain seq x y z
N MET A 1 -18.68 -32.27 -7.49
CA MET A 1 -17.79 -31.12 -7.72
C MET A 1 -17.92 -30.25 -6.48
N GLU A 2 -17.10 -30.48 -5.46
CA GLU A 2 -17.18 -29.73 -4.21
C GLU A 2 -16.72 -28.29 -4.43
N PHE A 3 -17.53 -27.35 -3.97
CA PHE A 3 -17.26 -25.93 -4.05
C PHE A 3 -16.20 -25.58 -2.99
N ILE A 4 -14.94 -25.45 -3.42
CA ILE A 4 -13.81 -25.03 -2.59
C ILE A 4 -13.88 -23.51 -2.38
N GLY A 5 -14.90 -23.06 -1.65
CA GLY A 5 -15.08 -21.66 -1.27
C GLY A 5 -16.06 -21.56 -0.11
N SER A 6 -15.71 -20.85 0.95
CA SER A 6 -16.70 -20.47 1.96
C SER A 6 -17.79 -19.63 1.30
N ALA A 7 -19.06 -19.73 1.71
CA ALA A 7 -20.14 -18.87 1.20
C ALA A 7 -19.78 -17.38 1.33
N GLU A 8 -18.96 -17.05 2.33
CA GLU A 8 -18.40 -15.72 2.59
C GLU A 8 -17.45 -15.24 1.48
N GLU A 9 -16.64 -16.13 0.91
CA GLU A 9 -15.76 -15.83 -0.23
C GLU A 9 -16.56 -15.45 -1.49
N GLY A 10 -17.73 -16.06 -1.70
CA GLY A 10 -18.60 -15.75 -2.83
C GLY A 10 -19.16 -14.32 -2.76
N VAL A 11 -19.50 -13.86 -1.54
CA VAL A 11 -19.94 -12.48 -1.29
C VAL A 11 -18.78 -11.51 -1.53
N LEU A 12 -17.59 -11.82 -1.03
CA LEU A 12 -16.37 -11.01 -1.22
C LEU A 12 -15.97 -10.89 -2.69
N ARG A 13 -16.15 -11.97 -3.48
CA ARG A 13 -15.85 -12.03 -4.91
C ARG A 13 -17.01 -11.58 -5.81
N SER A 14 -18.09 -11.03 -5.24
CA SER A 14 -19.19 -10.47 -6.03
C SER A 14 -18.80 -9.12 -6.67
N ILE A 15 -19.46 -8.78 -7.79
CA ILE A 15 -19.31 -7.46 -8.43
C ILE A 15 -19.74 -6.35 -7.47
N ALA A 16 -20.85 -6.56 -6.75
CA ALA A 16 -21.38 -5.60 -5.78
C ALA A 16 -20.39 -5.32 -4.63
N SER A 17 -19.71 -6.34 -4.11
CA SER A 17 -18.65 -6.18 -3.10
C SER A 17 -17.51 -5.30 -3.61
N ARG A 18 -17.01 -5.58 -4.83
CA ARG A 18 -15.98 -4.74 -5.46
C ARG A 18 -16.44 -3.31 -5.72
N GLN A 19 -17.71 -3.11 -6.07
CA GLN A 19 -18.28 -1.78 -6.27
C GLN A 19 -18.24 -0.98 -4.97
N LYS A 20 -18.68 -1.59 -3.85
CA LYS A 20 -18.66 -0.94 -2.54
C LYS A 20 -17.25 -0.53 -2.12
N LEU A 21 -16.27 -1.42 -2.31
CA LEU A 21 -14.87 -1.13 -2.00
C LEU A 21 -14.32 0.02 -2.86
N ARG A 22 -14.66 0.07 -4.15
CA ARG A 22 -14.27 1.19 -5.02
C ARG A 22 -14.86 2.50 -4.54
N SER A 23 -16.16 2.56 -4.28
CA SER A 23 -16.81 3.78 -3.79
C SER A 23 -16.23 4.25 -2.45
N GLN A 24 -15.87 3.32 -1.56
CA GLN A 24 -15.20 3.67 -0.32
C GLN A 24 -13.81 4.28 -0.58
N MET A 25 -13.01 3.63 -1.43
CA MET A 25 -11.68 4.12 -1.81
C MET A 25 -11.75 5.50 -2.46
N ASP A 26 -12.71 5.72 -3.36
CA ASP A 26 -12.92 7.01 -4.04
C ASP A 26 -13.19 8.13 -3.01
N ASN A 27 -14.08 7.88 -2.03
CA ASN A 27 -14.36 8.83 -0.96
C ASN A 27 -13.13 9.13 -0.08
N GLU A 28 -12.33 8.12 0.23
CA GLU A 28 -11.11 8.29 1.02
C GLU A 28 -10.05 9.10 0.27
N ILE A 29 -9.91 8.88 -1.04
CA ILE A 29 -9.04 9.66 -1.92
C ILE A 29 -9.49 11.12 -1.95
N GLU A 30 -10.78 11.39 -2.15
CA GLU A 30 -11.31 12.75 -2.13
C GLU A 30 -11.02 13.47 -0.80
N ALA A 31 -11.26 12.78 0.32
CA ALA A 31 -10.98 13.33 1.65
C ALA A 31 -9.48 13.61 1.88
N PHE A 32 -8.60 12.76 1.34
CA PHE A 32 -7.14 12.95 1.41
C PHE A 32 -6.70 14.20 0.62
N LEU A 33 -7.23 14.36 -0.60
CA LEU A 33 -6.94 15.51 -1.46
C LEU A 33 -7.49 16.82 -0.85
N GLN A 34 -8.70 16.80 -0.29
CA GLN A 34 -9.31 17.97 0.39
C GLN A 34 -8.51 18.42 1.61
N LYS A 35 -7.87 17.49 2.33
CA LYS A 35 -6.97 17.80 3.45
C LYS A 35 -5.62 18.38 3.02
N GLY A 36 -5.39 18.54 1.71
CA GLY A 36 -4.13 19.04 1.15
C GLY A 36 -3.09 17.95 0.89
N GLY A 37 -3.48 16.67 0.91
CA GLY A 37 -2.63 15.58 0.46
C GLY A 37 -2.42 15.62 -1.06
N SER A 38 -1.29 15.12 -1.53
CA SER A 38 -0.95 15.03 -2.96
C SER A 38 -0.63 13.60 -3.36
N ILE A 39 -1.06 13.20 -4.55
CA ILE A 39 -0.71 11.91 -5.14
C ILE A 39 0.48 12.13 -6.06
N ASN A 40 1.55 11.38 -5.87
CA ASN A 40 2.75 11.42 -6.71
C ASN A 40 2.74 10.22 -7.64
N GLU A 41 2.95 10.46 -8.93
CA GLU A 41 3.21 9.40 -9.90
C GLU A 41 4.66 8.92 -9.76
N ILE A 42 4.85 7.60 -9.71
CA ILE A 42 6.16 6.97 -9.61
C ILE A 42 6.42 6.22 -10.89
N GLU A 43 7.51 6.54 -11.58
CA GLU A 43 7.91 5.87 -12.80
C GLU A 43 8.13 4.36 -12.56
N PRO A 44 7.80 3.51 -13.56
CA PRO A 44 8.19 2.12 -13.53
C PRO A 44 9.72 2.00 -13.34
N ASN A 45 10.16 1.17 -12.39
CA ASN A 45 11.57 0.91 -12.05
C ASN A 45 12.26 1.94 -11.14
N VAL A 46 11.52 2.81 -10.43
CA VAL A 46 12.11 3.56 -9.30
C VAL A 46 12.38 2.60 -8.15
N MET A 47 13.65 2.21 -8.01
CA MET A 47 14.15 1.54 -6.81
C MET A 47 14.73 2.61 -5.89
N ALA A 48 14.22 2.71 -4.66
CA ALA A 48 14.86 3.52 -3.63
C ALA A 48 16.30 3.05 -3.43
N ASP A 49 17.22 3.98 -3.14
CA ASP A 49 18.63 3.64 -2.88
C ASP A 49 18.67 2.50 -1.85
N PRO A 50 19.24 1.33 -2.20
CA PRO A 50 19.23 0.20 -1.31
C PRO A 50 19.99 0.55 -0.02
N PRO A 51 19.54 0.05 1.14
CA PRO A 51 20.14 0.39 2.42
C PRO A 51 21.64 0.10 2.40
N ARG A 52 22.45 1.15 2.56
CA ARG A 52 23.90 1.02 2.58
C ARG A 52 24.36 0.45 3.91
N LYS A 53 25.44 -0.34 3.87
CA LYS A 53 26.07 -0.87 5.09
C LYS A 53 26.42 0.30 6.03
N PRO A 54 26.03 0.25 7.32
CA PRO A 54 26.40 1.29 8.27
C PRO A 54 27.92 1.32 8.43
N THR A 55 28.50 2.52 8.39
CA THR A 55 29.92 2.72 8.72
C THR A 55 30.08 2.62 10.24
N SER A 56 30.87 1.63 10.71
CA SER A 56 31.21 1.53 12.13
C SER A 56 32.28 2.58 12.47
N ASN A 57 31.92 3.58 13.29
CA ASN A 57 32.86 4.55 13.87
C ASN A 57 33.34 4.14 15.27
N TYR A 58 33.27 2.85 15.59
CA TYR A 58 33.77 2.35 16.86
C TYR A 58 35.31 2.46 16.92
N GLY A 59 35.83 3.19 17.91
CA GLY A 59 37.27 3.42 18.09
C GLY A 59 37.81 4.76 17.57
N SER A 60 36.97 5.66 17.03
CA SER A 60 37.42 6.99 16.58
C SER A 60 37.54 8.04 17.69
N ARG A 61 37.26 7.65 18.95
CA ARG A 61 37.42 8.50 20.13
C ARG A 61 38.52 7.87 21.00
N PRO A 62 39.59 8.60 21.36
CA PRO A 62 40.58 8.10 22.31
C PRO A 62 39.91 7.82 23.66
N ILE A 63 40.33 6.72 24.30
CA ILE A 63 39.94 6.36 25.68
C ILE A 63 40.75 7.14 26.72
#